data_AF-A0A422MC07-F1
#
_entry.id   AF-A0A422MC07-F1
#
_cell.length_a   1.000
_cell.length_b   1.000
_cell.length_c   1.000
_cell.angle_alpha   90.00
_cell.angle_beta   90.00
_cell.angle_gamma   90.00
#
_symmetry.space_group_name_H-M   'P 1'
#
loop_
_entity.id
_entity.type
_entity.pdbx_description
1 polymer ?
#
loop_
_entity_poly.entity_id
_entity_poly.type
_entity_poly.pdbx_seq_one_letter_code
_entity_poly.pdbx_strand_id
1 'polypeptide(L)'
;MHIGMRTVKTAVGTAAAMLIAYELHLEYWTAAGIITILSVQNTTKASFRLVAYRLLATVLGFVIAIGAFLVLGYNAVAFGLFLLIFIPLTNVFAVQSGIVMTAVLVTHFMMAKSCSWFWIKNELLLLAVGAGVALIANLFMPSLEAKITEFQAQVEAEMREILDHMSQQLGPDHIKSADNWANLSDLKMTLDAAVAWANRHSDNQLLADNDYFQAYFEMRDNQYELLRQMQDSLDRIETPVEQAAVISDALAMTASVLTEDNPATQLVTMVKKIQRDFAKSALPTDRASFESRARLFYFLEDFSRLLQLKRNFNNIISSQN
;
A
#
# COMPACT_ATOMS: atom_id res chain seq x y z
N MET A 1 -17.56 -19.49 -6.76
CA MET A 1 -17.44 -18.06 -7.14
C MET A 1 -17.82 -17.22 -5.92
N HIS A 2 -16.86 -16.54 -5.29
CA HIS A 2 -17.18 -15.59 -4.23
C HIS A 2 -17.48 -14.22 -4.85
N ILE A 3 -18.66 -13.66 -4.56
CA ILE A 3 -19.01 -12.29 -4.99
C ILE A 3 -18.25 -11.33 -4.08
N GLY A 4 -17.27 -10.61 -4.65
CA GLY A 4 -16.50 -9.63 -3.89
C GLY A 4 -17.34 -8.41 -3.49
N MET A 5 -16.95 -7.77 -2.38
CA MET A 5 -17.59 -6.54 -1.87
C MET A 5 -17.73 -5.45 -2.95
N ARG A 6 -16.74 -5.36 -3.86
CA ARG A 6 -16.79 -4.43 -5.00
C ARG A 6 -17.98 -4.68 -5.92
N THR A 7 -18.26 -5.94 -6.24
CA THR A 7 -19.36 -6.30 -7.14
C THR A 7 -20.70 -5.94 -6.50
N VAL A 8 -20.86 -6.23 -5.21
CA VAL A 8 -22.08 -5.88 -4.44
C VAL A 8 -22.30 -4.37 -4.43
N LYS A 9 -21.31 -3.59 -3.98
CA LYS A 9 -21.45 -2.13 -3.91
C LYS A 9 -21.68 -1.48 -5.29
N THR A 10 -21.08 -2.06 -6.34
CA THR A 10 -21.30 -1.59 -7.72
C THR A 10 -22.76 -1.83 -8.13
N ALA A 11 -23.28 -3.05 -7.95
CA ALA A 11 -24.66 -3.38 -8.32
C ALA A 11 -25.68 -2.53 -7.54
N VAL A 12 -25.53 -2.47 -6.22
CA VAL A 12 -26.43 -1.69 -5.34
C VAL A 12 -26.33 -0.19 -5.65
N GLY A 13 -25.13 0.36 -5.78
CA GLY A 13 -24.93 1.76 -6.11
C GLY A 13 -25.51 2.12 -7.48
N THR A 14 -25.37 1.25 -8.46
CA THR A 14 -25.93 1.45 -9.81
C THR A 14 -27.44 1.55 -9.76
N ALA A 15 -28.10 0.60 -9.10
CA ALA A 15 -29.55 0.60 -8.93
C ALA A 15 -30.01 1.85 -8.17
N ALA A 16 -29.33 2.20 -7.08
CA ALA A 16 -29.63 3.40 -6.30
C ALA A 16 -29.50 4.69 -7.13
N ALA A 17 -28.44 4.84 -7.92
CA ALA A 17 -28.23 6.02 -8.76
C ALA A 17 -29.30 6.16 -9.84
N MET A 18 -29.70 5.05 -10.47
CA MET A 18 -30.80 5.05 -11.44
C MET A 18 -32.12 5.48 -10.79
N LEU A 19 -32.45 4.94 -9.62
CA LEU A 19 -33.66 5.32 -8.88
C LEU A 19 -33.64 6.79 -8.48
N ILE A 20 -32.53 7.29 -7.93
CA ILE A 20 -32.38 8.71 -7.56
C ILE A 20 -32.55 9.61 -8.79
N ALA A 21 -31.91 9.28 -9.92
CA ALA A 21 -32.03 10.06 -11.14
C ALA A 21 -33.46 10.05 -11.70
N TYR A 22 -34.15 8.90 -11.61
CA TYR A 22 -35.55 8.77 -12.00
C TYR A 22 -36.48 9.64 -11.16
N GLU A 23 -36.33 9.61 -9.83
CA GLU A 23 -37.12 10.44 -8.90
C GLU A 23 -36.83 11.94 -9.04
N LEU A 24 -35.61 12.31 -9.45
CA LEU A 24 -35.26 13.68 -9.78
C LEU A 24 -35.74 14.12 -11.17
N HIS A 25 -36.46 13.25 -11.89
CA HIS A 25 -36.97 13.47 -13.24
C HIS A 25 -35.88 13.88 -14.24
N LEU A 26 -34.69 13.28 -14.12
CA LEU A 26 -33.60 13.52 -15.06
C LEU A 26 -33.85 12.74 -16.36
N GLU A 27 -33.63 13.40 -17.49
CA GLU A 27 -33.62 12.74 -18.79
C GLU A 27 -32.44 11.77 -18.85
N TYR A 28 -32.61 10.65 -19.55
CA TYR A 28 -31.60 9.59 -19.62
C TYR A 28 -31.14 9.06 -18.23
N TRP A 29 -32.05 8.95 -17.26
CA TRP A 29 -31.77 8.47 -15.90
C TRP A 29 -30.96 7.17 -15.80
N THR A 30 -31.06 6.27 -16.79
CA THR A 30 -30.25 5.03 -16.85
C THR A 30 -28.74 5.32 -16.96
N ALA A 31 -28.35 6.45 -17.55
CA ALA A 31 -26.96 6.88 -17.65
C ALA A 31 -26.34 7.13 -16.27
N ALA A 32 -27.13 7.54 -15.26
CA ALA A 32 -26.64 7.66 -13.89
C ALA A 32 -26.10 6.33 -13.35
N GLY A 33 -26.72 5.21 -13.72
CA GLY A 33 -26.22 3.88 -13.38
C GLY A 33 -24.87 3.58 -14.05
N ILE A 34 -24.72 3.88 -15.35
CA ILE A 34 -23.44 3.69 -16.07
C ILE A 34 -22.34 4.55 -15.44
N ILE A 35 -22.66 5.81 -15.11
CA ILE A 35 -21.77 6.71 -14.37
C ILE A 35 -21.32 6.06 -13.07
N THR A 36 -22.25 5.51 -12.28
CA THR A 36 -21.91 4.82 -11.02
C THR A 36 -21.02 3.60 -11.24
N ILE A 37 -21.38 2.69 -12.15
CA ILE A 37 -20.58 1.47 -12.43
C ILE A 37 -19.13 1.85 -12.72
N LEU A 38 -18.94 2.84 -13.58
CA LEU A 38 -17.62 3.28 -14.00
C LEU A 38 -16.92 4.13 -12.92
N SER A 39 -17.65 4.68 -11.95
CA SER A 39 -17.11 5.53 -10.87
C SER A 39 -16.71 4.73 -9.63
N VAL A 40 -17.24 3.52 -9.41
CA VAL A 40 -16.91 2.71 -8.23
C VAL A 40 -15.46 2.20 -8.29
N GLN A 41 -14.65 2.74 -7.37
CA GLN A 41 -13.24 2.39 -7.18
C GLN A 41 -12.99 1.43 -6.00
N ASN A 42 -11.73 0.98 -5.90
CA ASN A 42 -11.27 0.12 -4.82
C ASN A 42 -10.93 0.88 -3.53
N THR A 43 -10.55 2.15 -3.62
CA THR A 43 -10.16 2.95 -2.45
C THR A 43 -10.87 4.31 -2.44
N THR A 44 -11.02 4.87 -1.25
CA THR A 44 -11.72 6.14 -1.06
C THR A 44 -10.98 7.29 -1.74
N LYS A 45 -9.66 7.44 -1.54
CA LYS A 45 -8.85 8.49 -2.20
C LYS A 45 -8.94 8.41 -3.73
N ALA A 46 -8.87 7.21 -4.31
CA ALA A 46 -9.01 7.02 -5.75
C ALA A 46 -10.39 7.43 -6.27
N SER A 47 -11.45 7.20 -5.48
CA SER A 47 -12.82 7.60 -5.81
C SER A 47 -12.96 9.10 -5.95
N PHE A 48 -12.50 9.86 -4.94
CA PHE A 48 -12.55 11.32 -4.95
C PHE A 48 -11.76 11.90 -6.12
N ARG A 49 -10.54 11.40 -6.34
CA ARG A 49 -9.68 11.81 -7.46
C ARG A 49 -10.37 11.59 -8.81
N LEU A 50 -10.98 10.41 -8.99
CA LEU A 50 -11.69 10.07 -10.22
C LEU A 50 -12.90 10.98 -10.46
N VAL A 51 -13.70 11.26 -9.43
CA VAL A 51 -14.85 12.16 -9.54
C VAL A 51 -14.42 13.56 -9.95
N ALA A 52 -13.34 14.09 -9.34
CA ALA A 52 -12.78 15.39 -9.71
C ALA A 52 -12.32 15.44 -11.18
N TYR A 53 -11.59 14.43 -11.64
CA TYR A 53 -11.13 14.34 -13.03
C TYR A 53 -12.31 14.22 -14.00
N ARG A 54 -13.37 13.50 -13.63
CA ARG A 54 -14.58 13.37 -14.46
C ARG A 54 -15.35 14.67 -14.57
N LEU A 55 -15.43 15.44 -13.49
CA LEU A 55 -16.05 16.76 -13.52
C LEU A 55 -15.30 17.68 -14.49
N LEU A 56 -13.96 17.73 -14.38
CA LEU A 56 -13.13 18.56 -15.26
C LEU A 56 -13.23 18.12 -16.72
N ALA A 57 -13.12 16.82 -16.99
CA ALA A 57 -13.27 16.27 -18.34
C ALA A 57 -14.65 16.56 -18.94
N THR A 58 -15.71 16.51 -18.13
CA THR A 58 -17.09 16.77 -18.59
C THR A 58 -17.29 18.22 -18.95
N VAL A 59 -16.81 19.15 -18.10
CA VAL A 59 -16.86 20.60 -18.41
C VAL A 59 -16.09 20.89 -19.70
N LEU A 60 -14.87 20.37 -19.83
CA LEU A 60 -14.05 20.52 -21.03
C LEU A 60 -14.76 19.95 -22.27
N GLY A 61 -15.31 18.74 -22.16
CA GLY A 61 -15.98 18.06 -23.26
C GLY A 61 -17.25 18.79 -23.69
N PHE A 62 -18.02 19.37 -22.78
CA PHE A 62 -19.21 20.14 -23.12
C PHE A 62 -18.87 21.39 -23.94
N VAL A 63 -17.82 22.13 -23.55
CA VAL A 63 -17.37 23.31 -24.31
C VAL A 63 -17.01 22.94 -25.74
N ILE A 64 -16.26 21.84 -25.94
CA ILE A 64 -15.84 21.39 -27.27
C ILE A 64 -17.03 20.86 -28.07
N ALA A 65 -17.91 20.08 -27.44
CA ALA A 65 -19.09 19.51 -28.09
C ALA A 65 -20.06 20.61 -28.56
N ILE A 66 -20.28 21.63 -27.75
CA ILE A 66 -21.09 22.80 -28.14
C ILE A 66 -20.51 23.46 -29.39
N GLY A 67 -19.19 23.70 -29.41
CA GLY A 67 -18.52 24.25 -30.60
C GLY A 67 -18.69 23.37 -31.84
N ALA A 68 -18.47 22.06 -31.71
CA ALA A 68 -18.60 21.12 -32.82
C ALA A 68 -20.04 21.03 -33.38
N PHE A 69 -21.04 20.95 -32.50
CA PHE A 69 -22.45 20.87 -32.91
C PHE A 69 -23.00 22.19 -33.45
N LEU A 70 -22.48 23.35 -33.02
CA LEU A 70 -22.84 24.63 -33.61
C LEU A 70 -22.34 24.77 -35.06
N VAL A 71 -21.17 24.21 -35.37
CA VAL A 71 -20.56 24.31 -36.71
C VAL A 71 -21.11 23.27 -37.68
N LEU A 72 -21.25 22.01 -37.25
CA LEU A 72 -21.56 20.88 -38.13
C LEU A 72 -22.96 20.28 -37.89
N GLY A 73 -23.72 20.81 -36.93
CA GLY A 73 -25.03 20.29 -36.54
C GLY A 73 -24.95 19.02 -35.69
N TYR A 74 -26.10 18.51 -35.28
CA TYR A 74 -26.23 17.35 -34.40
C TYR A 74 -26.21 16.03 -35.18
N ASN A 75 -25.03 15.58 -35.58
CA ASN A 75 -24.82 14.33 -36.31
C ASN A 75 -23.51 13.63 -35.91
N ALA A 76 -23.33 12.40 -36.39
CA ALA A 76 -22.17 11.58 -36.08
C ALA A 76 -20.82 12.18 -36.53
N VAL A 77 -20.80 12.96 -37.61
CA VAL A 77 -19.57 13.62 -38.09
C VAL A 77 -19.13 14.69 -37.10
N ALA A 78 -20.07 15.51 -36.61
CA ALA A 78 -19.79 16.50 -35.57
C ALA A 78 -19.32 15.84 -34.26
N PHE A 79 -19.92 14.72 -33.87
CA PHE A 79 -19.47 13.94 -32.72
C PHE A 79 -18.04 13.38 -32.90
N GLY A 80 -17.72 12.88 -34.10
CA GLY A 80 -16.37 12.44 -34.44
C GLY A 80 -15.33 13.57 -34.35
N LEU A 81 -15.68 14.77 -34.83
CA LEU A 81 -14.83 15.96 -34.68
C LEU A 81 -14.64 16.34 -33.22
N PHE A 82 -15.71 16.32 -32.42
CA PHE A 82 -15.64 16.51 -30.97
C PHE A 82 -14.61 15.56 -30.34
N LEU A 83 -14.68 14.24 -30.63
CA LEU A 83 -13.75 13.27 -30.07
C LEU A 83 -12.30 13.51 -30.51
N LEU A 84 -12.09 13.86 -31.79
CA LEU A 84 -10.77 14.14 -32.35
C LEU A 84 -10.08 15.28 -31.61
N ILE A 85 -10.83 16.30 -31.19
CA ILE A 85 -10.31 17.45 -30.43
C ILE A 85 -10.24 17.13 -28.93
N PHE A 86 -11.28 16.51 -28.39
CA PHE A 86 -11.43 16.27 -26.95
C PHE A 86 -10.40 15.29 -26.41
N ILE A 87 -10.15 14.16 -27.07
CA ILE A 87 -9.24 13.13 -26.57
C ILE A 87 -7.81 13.68 -26.38
N PRO A 88 -7.18 14.34 -27.38
CA PRO A 88 -5.87 14.96 -27.18
C PRO A 88 -5.85 15.99 -26.04
N LEU A 89 -6.89 16.82 -25.91
CA LEU A 89 -6.95 17.80 -24.83
C LEU A 89 -7.04 17.14 -23.44
N THR A 90 -7.77 16.03 -23.31
CA THR A 90 -7.77 15.30 -22.02
C THR A 90 -6.39 14.77 -21.64
N ASN A 91 -5.50 14.50 -22.62
CA ASN A 91 -4.11 14.15 -22.32
C ASN A 91 -3.33 15.34 -21.77
N VAL A 92 -3.53 16.54 -22.34
CA VAL A 92 -2.87 17.78 -21.86
C VAL A 92 -3.28 18.09 -20.42
N PHE A 93 -4.54 17.89 -20.07
CA PHE A 93 -5.07 18.16 -18.73
C PHE A 93 -5.00 16.95 -17.78
N ALA A 94 -4.47 15.80 -18.20
CA ALA A 94 -4.39 14.56 -17.43
C ALA A 94 -5.74 14.07 -16.85
N VAL A 95 -6.82 14.16 -17.63
CA VAL A 95 -8.19 13.76 -17.22
C VAL A 95 -8.82 12.71 -18.15
N GLN A 96 -8.01 11.83 -18.71
CA GLN A 96 -8.42 10.79 -19.66
C GLN A 96 -9.48 9.83 -19.07
N SER A 97 -9.51 9.65 -17.75
CA SER A 97 -10.48 8.81 -17.05
C SER A 97 -11.94 9.26 -17.21
N GLY A 98 -12.16 10.48 -17.72
CA GLY A 98 -13.48 11.03 -18.03
C GLY A 98 -13.96 10.79 -19.46
N ILE A 99 -13.10 10.37 -20.40
CA ILE A 99 -13.43 10.33 -21.84
C ILE A 99 -14.71 9.57 -22.13
N VAL A 100 -14.80 8.31 -21.67
CA VAL A 100 -15.92 7.42 -21.94
C VAL A 100 -17.23 8.00 -21.41
N MET A 101 -17.19 8.53 -20.17
CA MET A 101 -18.37 9.09 -19.53
C MET A 101 -18.85 10.36 -20.23
N THR A 102 -17.94 11.29 -20.50
CA THR A 102 -18.26 12.54 -21.17
C THR A 102 -18.78 12.30 -22.57
N ALA A 103 -18.23 11.31 -23.30
CA ALA A 103 -18.73 10.92 -24.61
C ALA A 103 -20.19 10.46 -24.54
N VAL A 104 -20.57 9.62 -23.56
CA VAL A 104 -21.96 9.20 -23.35
C VAL A 104 -22.86 10.42 -23.10
N LEU A 105 -22.50 11.32 -22.18
CA LEU A 105 -23.30 12.52 -21.89
C LEU A 105 -23.46 13.42 -23.14
N VAL A 106 -22.41 13.57 -23.95
CA VAL A 106 -22.46 14.34 -25.20
C VAL A 106 -23.37 13.67 -26.25
N THR A 107 -23.54 12.35 -26.24
CA THR A 107 -24.52 11.70 -27.14
C THR A 107 -25.96 12.12 -26.81
N HIS A 108 -26.27 12.47 -25.57
CA HIS A 108 -27.60 12.99 -25.22
C HIS A 108 -27.87 14.35 -25.88
N PHE A 109 -26.87 15.24 -25.97
CA PHE A 109 -27.00 16.48 -26.74
C PHE A 109 -27.30 16.21 -28.23
N MET A 110 -26.63 15.21 -28.81
CA MET A 110 -26.83 14.80 -30.19
C MET A 110 -28.24 14.25 -30.42
N MET A 111 -28.70 13.36 -29.54
CA MET A 111 -30.03 12.76 -29.61
C MET A 111 -31.15 13.78 -29.41
N ALA A 112 -30.97 14.69 -28.45
CA ALA A 112 -31.87 15.80 -28.17
C ALA A 112 -31.82 16.91 -29.23
N LYS A 113 -30.80 16.90 -30.09
CA LYS A 113 -30.47 17.96 -31.04
C LYS A 113 -30.42 19.34 -30.38
N SER A 114 -29.88 19.41 -29.17
CA SER A 114 -29.86 20.63 -28.37
C SER A 114 -28.73 20.63 -27.34
N CYS A 115 -28.10 21.79 -27.17
CA CYS A 115 -27.13 22.07 -26.10
C CYS A 115 -27.65 23.20 -25.19
N SER A 116 -28.97 23.29 -25.00
CA SER A 116 -29.56 24.32 -24.16
C SER A 116 -29.09 24.21 -22.70
N TRP A 117 -29.29 25.27 -21.94
CA TRP A 117 -28.97 25.27 -20.50
C TRP A 117 -29.66 24.13 -19.73
N PHE A 118 -30.86 23.74 -20.16
CA PHE A 118 -31.57 22.58 -19.62
C PHE A 118 -30.76 21.29 -19.78
N TRP A 119 -30.27 21.00 -20.98
CA TRP A 119 -29.48 19.79 -21.25
C TRP A 119 -28.15 19.80 -20.50
N ILE A 120 -27.44 20.93 -20.48
CA ILE A 120 -26.19 21.05 -19.72
C ILE A 120 -26.43 20.74 -18.24
N LYS A 121 -27.49 21.33 -17.65
CA LYS A 121 -27.86 21.07 -16.25
C LYS A 121 -28.26 19.60 -16.04
N ASN A 122 -29.03 19.00 -16.94
CA ASN A 122 -29.43 17.59 -16.87
C ASN A 122 -28.20 16.67 -16.78
N GLU A 123 -27.24 16.83 -17.70
CA GLU A 123 -26.06 15.98 -17.74
C GLU A 123 -25.12 16.17 -16.55
N LEU A 124 -24.98 17.41 -16.06
CA LEU A 124 -24.23 17.67 -14.82
C LEU A 124 -24.91 17.04 -13.59
N LEU A 125 -26.25 17.03 -13.54
CA LEU A 125 -26.99 16.36 -12.47
C LEU A 125 -26.88 14.84 -12.55
N LEU A 126 -26.93 14.25 -13.75
CA LEU A 126 -26.67 12.82 -13.95
C LEU A 126 -25.28 12.46 -13.44
N LEU A 127 -24.26 13.23 -13.83
CA LEU A 127 -22.90 13.04 -13.35
C LEU A 127 -22.83 13.15 -11.82
N ALA A 128 -23.45 14.17 -11.23
CA ALA A 128 -23.46 14.38 -9.79
C ALA A 128 -24.12 13.22 -9.03
N VAL A 129 -25.27 12.72 -9.51
CA VAL A 129 -25.96 11.57 -8.91
C VAL A 129 -25.11 10.31 -9.02
N GLY A 130 -24.64 9.96 -10.23
CA GLY A 130 -23.89 8.72 -10.42
C GLY A 130 -22.53 8.72 -9.71
N ALA A 131 -21.78 9.82 -9.83
CA ALA A 131 -20.50 9.97 -9.15
C ALA A 131 -20.67 10.07 -7.62
N GLY A 132 -21.70 10.78 -7.16
CA GLY A 132 -22.00 10.94 -5.74
C GLY A 132 -22.38 9.62 -5.08
N VAL A 133 -23.26 8.83 -5.71
CA VAL A 133 -23.63 7.50 -5.20
C VAL A 133 -22.43 6.55 -5.17
N ALA A 134 -21.58 6.57 -6.21
CA ALA A 134 -20.35 5.77 -6.22
C ALA A 134 -19.38 6.16 -5.08
N LEU A 135 -19.27 7.45 -4.79
CA LEU A 135 -18.44 7.98 -3.72
C LEU A 135 -18.99 7.57 -2.35
N ILE A 136 -20.29 7.70 -2.13
CA ILE A 136 -20.97 7.23 -0.91
C ILE A 136 -20.75 5.73 -0.71
N ALA A 137 -20.95 4.93 -1.76
CA ALA A 137 -20.74 3.49 -1.71
C ALA A 137 -19.29 3.11 -1.35
N ASN A 138 -18.31 3.97 -1.66
CA ASN A 138 -16.91 3.76 -1.34
C ASN A 138 -16.49 4.26 0.04
N LEU A 139 -17.23 5.20 0.64
CA LEU A 139 -17.02 5.65 2.02
C LEU A 139 -17.34 4.57 3.05
N PHE A 140 -18.27 3.66 2.76
CA PHE A 140 -18.64 2.54 3.63
C PHE A 140 -17.66 1.35 3.60
N MET A 141 -16.40 1.57 3.20
CA MET A 141 -15.41 0.50 3.21
C MET A 141 -15.03 0.15 4.67
N PRO A 142 -15.15 -1.12 5.09
CA PRO A 142 -14.81 -1.51 6.46
C PRO A 142 -13.33 -1.24 6.77
N SER A 143 -13.03 -0.96 8.03
CA SER A 143 -11.65 -0.77 8.49
C SER A 143 -10.83 -2.03 8.21
N LEU A 144 -9.66 -1.84 7.60
CA LEU A 144 -8.72 -2.92 7.30
C LEU A 144 -7.77 -3.21 8.48
N GLU A 145 -7.93 -2.47 9.58
CA GLU A 145 -7.05 -2.51 10.77
C GLU A 145 -6.93 -3.92 11.34
N ALA A 146 -8.05 -4.63 11.53
CA ALA A 146 -8.02 -5.99 12.08
C ALA A 146 -7.13 -6.93 11.26
N LYS A 147 -7.19 -6.83 9.92
CA LYS A 147 -6.35 -7.64 9.03
C LYS A 147 -4.89 -7.20 9.10
N ILE A 148 -4.64 -5.90 9.24
CA ILE A 148 -3.29 -5.34 9.38
C ILE A 148 -2.65 -5.77 10.70
N THR A 149 -3.38 -5.72 11.82
CA THR A 149 -2.88 -6.18 13.11
C THR A 149 -2.59 -7.68 13.12
N GLU A 150 -3.37 -8.48 12.39
CA GLU A 150 -3.06 -9.90 12.15
C GLU A 150 -1.71 -10.06 11.43
N PHE A 151 -1.46 -9.26 10.39
CA PHE A 151 -0.15 -9.25 9.71
C PHE A 151 0.99 -8.78 10.61
N GLN A 152 0.79 -7.77 11.45
CA GLN A 152 1.81 -7.34 12.42
C GLN A 152 2.19 -8.49 13.35
N ALA A 153 1.19 -9.17 13.93
CA ALA A 153 1.42 -10.30 14.82
C ALA A 153 2.12 -11.46 14.11
N GLN A 154 1.75 -11.74 12.85
CA GLN A 154 2.37 -12.79 12.05
C GLN A 154 3.84 -12.47 11.73
N VAL A 155 4.13 -11.25 11.24
CA VAL A 155 5.49 -10.78 10.95
C VAL A 155 6.37 -10.86 12.21
N GLU A 156 5.84 -10.44 13.35
CA GLU A 156 6.58 -10.54 14.61
C GLU A 156 6.87 -11.99 15.00
N ALA A 157 5.91 -12.90 14.88
CA ALA A 157 6.10 -14.31 15.17
C ALA A 157 7.18 -14.94 14.26
N GLU A 158 7.10 -14.70 12.95
CA GLU A 158 8.06 -15.20 11.97
C GLU A 158 9.48 -14.64 12.23
N MET A 159 9.61 -13.35 12.54
CA MET A 159 10.90 -12.76 12.92
C MET A 159 11.45 -13.32 14.23
N ARG A 160 10.60 -13.62 15.23
CA ARG A 160 11.02 -14.27 16.48
C ARG A 160 11.61 -15.65 16.20
N GLU A 161 10.92 -16.43 15.37
CA GLU A 161 11.37 -17.77 14.99
C GLU A 161 12.73 -17.72 14.27
N ILE A 162 12.91 -16.80 13.32
CA ILE A 162 14.18 -16.62 12.61
C ILE A 162 15.33 -16.26 13.58
N LEU A 163 15.09 -15.34 14.52
CA LEU A 163 16.10 -14.94 15.51
C LEU A 163 16.42 -16.08 16.49
N ASP A 164 15.43 -16.87 16.88
CA ASP A 164 15.62 -18.04 17.74
C ASP A 164 16.44 -19.13 17.02
N HIS A 165 16.16 -19.41 15.75
CA HIS A 165 16.97 -20.31 14.93
C HIS A 165 18.42 -19.82 14.79
N MET A 166 18.63 -18.52 14.53
CA MET A 166 19.98 -17.94 14.51
C MET A 166 20.69 -18.08 15.85
N SER A 167 19.96 -17.92 16.96
CA SER A 167 20.51 -18.16 18.30
C SER A 167 20.96 -19.61 18.47
N GLN A 168 20.13 -20.58 18.07
CA GLN A 168 20.44 -22.01 18.17
C GLN A 168 21.63 -22.41 17.28
N GLN A 169 21.73 -21.85 16.07
CA GLN A 169 22.83 -22.10 15.14
C GLN A 169 24.15 -21.53 15.64
N LEU A 170 24.14 -20.38 16.32
CA LEU A 170 25.31 -19.76 16.92
C LEU A 170 25.66 -20.34 18.31
N GLY A 171 24.70 -21.02 18.95
CA GLY A 171 24.83 -21.61 20.28
C GLY A 171 25.86 -22.76 20.35
N PRO A 172 26.19 -23.22 21.57
CA PRO A 172 27.26 -24.20 21.80
C PRO A 172 27.04 -25.52 21.06
N ASP A 173 25.79 -25.94 20.89
CA ASP A 173 25.43 -27.18 20.19
C ASP A 173 25.59 -27.09 18.67
N HIS A 174 25.85 -25.90 18.11
CA HIS A 174 26.00 -25.62 16.67
C HIS A 174 25.00 -26.39 15.82
N ILE A 175 23.74 -26.36 16.26
CA ILE A 175 22.67 -27.07 15.57
C ILE A 175 22.60 -26.43 14.19
N LYS A 176 22.99 -27.19 13.15
CA LYS A 176 22.66 -26.82 11.78
C LYS A 176 21.14 -26.83 11.70
N SER A 177 20.53 -25.67 11.93
CA SER A 177 19.09 -25.59 12.08
C SER A 177 18.42 -25.97 10.77
N ALA A 178 17.14 -26.30 10.88
CA ALA A 178 16.22 -26.29 9.76
C ALA A 178 16.39 -25.02 8.91
N ASP A 179 16.08 -25.13 7.63
CA ASP A 179 16.36 -24.16 6.58
C ASP A 179 15.78 -22.76 6.90
N ASN A 180 16.52 -21.93 7.63
CA ASN A 180 16.09 -20.58 8.02
C ASN A 180 15.88 -19.69 6.79
N TRP A 181 16.43 -20.06 5.62
CA TRP A 181 16.13 -19.43 4.34
C TRP A 181 14.69 -19.64 3.90
N ALA A 182 14.07 -20.78 4.25
CA ALA A 182 12.64 -21.00 4.02
C ALA A 182 11.80 -20.05 4.89
N ASN A 183 12.10 -19.94 6.19
CA ASN A 183 11.44 -18.98 7.09
C ASN A 183 11.62 -17.53 6.64
N LEU A 184 12.81 -17.16 6.15
CA LEU A 184 13.07 -15.85 5.56
C LEU A 184 12.22 -15.63 4.28
N SER A 185 12.10 -16.64 3.42
CA SER A 185 11.25 -16.57 2.24
C SER A 185 9.78 -16.36 2.61
N ASP A 186 9.28 -17.11 3.60
CA ASP A 186 7.91 -16.99 4.10
C ASP A 186 7.66 -15.60 4.70
N LEU A 187 8.58 -15.11 5.54
CA LEU A 187 8.53 -13.75 6.09
C LEU A 187 8.45 -12.69 5.00
N LYS A 188 9.21 -12.84 3.90
CA LYS A 188 9.17 -11.89 2.80
C LYS A 188 7.80 -11.87 2.11
N MET A 189 7.20 -13.04 1.89
CA MET A 189 5.86 -13.14 1.32
C MET A 189 4.81 -12.50 2.24
N THR A 190 4.91 -12.72 3.55
CA THR A 190 4.04 -12.07 4.55
C THR A 190 4.20 -10.56 4.54
N LEU A 191 5.44 -10.04 4.50
CA LEU A 191 5.73 -8.60 4.44
C LEU A 191 5.20 -7.94 3.17
N ASP A 192 5.40 -8.55 2.00
CA ASP A 192 4.88 -8.02 0.73
C ASP A 192 3.36 -7.91 0.74
N ALA A 193 2.68 -8.92 1.31
CA ALA A 193 1.24 -8.85 1.52
C ALA A 193 0.86 -7.74 2.51
N ALA A 194 1.54 -7.66 3.65
CA ALA A 194 1.27 -6.69 4.70
C ALA A 194 1.45 -5.23 4.22
N VAL A 195 2.52 -4.94 3.48
CA VAL A 195 2.76 -3.63 2.86
C VAL A 195 1.62 -3.27 1.89
N ALA A 196 1.17 -4.21 1.06
CA ALA A 196 0.04 -3.98 0.16
C ALA A 196 -1.26 -3.68 0.93
N TRP A 197 -1.49 -4.31 2.09
CA TRP A 197 -2.64 -4.03 2.95
C TRP A 197 -2.54 -2.68 3.65
N ALA A 198 -1.37 -2.32 4.19
CA ALA A 198 -1.12 -1.03 4.80
C ALA A 198 -1.33 0.14 3.81
N ASN A 199 -0.83 0.00 2.58
CA ASN A 199 -1.04 0.99 1.53
C ASN A 199 -2.53 1.17 1.19
N ARG A 200 -3.28 0.06 1.07
CA ARG A 200 -4.74 0.13 0.85
C ARG A 200 -5.48 0.80 1.99
N HIS A 201 -5.03 0.59 3.22
CA HIS A 201 -5.63 1.22 4.39
C HIS A 201 -5.38 2.73 4.41
N SER A 202 -4.15 3.18 4.14
CA SER A 202 -3.86 4.61 3.97
C SER A 202 -4.68 5.23 2.83
N ASP A 203 -4.87 4.52 1.72
CA ASP A 203 -5.71 4.98 0.61
C ASP A 203 -7.22 5.10 0.94
N ASN A 204 -7.67 4.47 2.02
CA ASN A 204 -9.05 4.55 2.50
C ASN A 204 -9.27 5.65 3.53
N GLN A 205 -8.22 6.13 4.20
CA GLN A 205 -8.29 7.25 5.14
C GLN A 205 -8.24 8.58 4.38
N LEU A 206 -9.32 9.36 4.38
CA LEU A 206 -9.37 10.63 3.62
C LEU A 206 -8.76 11.84 4.34
N LEU A 207 -8.85 11.87 5.67
CA LEU A 207 -8.54 13.04 6.51
C LEU A 207 -7.45 12.76 7.55
N ALA A 208 -7.14 11.50 7.81
CA ALA A 208 -6.08 11.08 8.72
C ALA A 208 -4.88 10.64 7.87
N ASP A 209 -3.78 11.37 7.98
CA ASP A 209 -2.46 10.91 7.55
C ASP A 209 -1.87 10.06 8.69
N ASN A 210 -2.47 8.89 8.93
CA ASN A 210 -1.89 7.92 9.86
C ASN A 210 -1.05 6.91 9.08
N ASP A 211 0.15 7.32 8.71
CA ASP A 211 1.12 6.49 8.00
C ASP A 211 1.81 5.46 8.93
N TYR A 212 1.31 5.28 10.15
CA TYR A 212 1.87 4.37 11.14
C TYR A 212 2.10 2.96 10.58
N PHE A 213 1.07 2.32 10.02
CA PHE A 213 1.20 0.96 9.51
C PHE A 213 2.14 0.87 8.30
N GLN A 214 2.16 1.89 7.44
CA GLN A 214 3.07 1.94 6.31
C GLN A 214 4.53 2.02 6.80
N ALA A 215 4.81 2.97 7.69
CA ALA A 215 6.13 3.13 8.30
C ALA A 215 6.55 1.90 9.12
N TYR A 216 5.59 1.23 9.80
CA TYR A 216 5.85 0.01 10.55
C TYR A 216 6.32 -1.12 9.62
N PHE A 217 5.58 -1.42 8.54
CA PHE A 217 5.97 -2.51 7.64
C PHE A 217 7.19 -2.17 6.79
N GLU A 218 7.39 -0.90 6.42
CA GLU A 218 8.64 -0.46 5.79
C GLU A 218 9.84 -0.67 6.71
N MET A 219 9.70 -0.36 8.00
CA MET A 219 10.74 -0.66 8.99
C MET A 219 11.00 -2.18 9.09
N ARG A 220 9.95 -3.02 9.14
CA ARG A 220 10.10 -4.49 9.19
C ARG A 220 10.72 -5.07 7.90
N ASP A 221 10.41 -4.52 6.73
CA ASP A 221 11.02 -4.93 5.45
C ASP A 221 12.52 -4.59 5.41
N ASN A 222 12.91 -3.43 5.94
CA ASN A 222 14.32 -3.09 6.12
C ASN A 222 15.03 -4.02 7.14
N GLN A 223 14.33 -4.44 8.20
CA GLN A 223 14.88 -5.43 9.15
C GLN A 223 15.03 -6.82 8.50
N TYR A 224 14.12 -7.22 7.61
CA TYR A 224 14.20 -8.47 6.86
C TYR A 224 15.51 -8.56 6.04
N GLU A 225 15.90 -7.50 5.34
CA GLU A 225 17.18 -7.51 4.59
C GLU A 225 18.39 -7.70 5.51
N LEU A 226 18.35 -7.14 6.72
CA LEU A 226 19.40 -7.35 7.72
C LEU A 226 19.40 -8.78 8.26
N LEU A 227 18.22 -9.38 8.52
CA LEU A 227 18.13 -10.80 8.91
C LEU A 227 18.73 -11.71 7.84
N ARG A 228 18.49 -11.40 6.56
CA ARG A 228 19.08 -12.15 5.45
C ARG A 228 20.61 -12.04 5.40
N GLN A 229 21.16 -10.85 5.63
CA GLN A 229 22.62 -10.62 5.72
C GLN A 229 23.23 -11.30 6.94
N MET A 230 22.52 -11.29 8.07
CA MET A 230 22.89 -12.04 9.27
C MET A 230 22.95 -13.54 8.98
N GLN A 231 21.95 -14.12 8.29
CA GLN A 231 21.96 -15.54 7.95
C GLN A 231 23.13 -15.92 7.04
N ASP A 232 23.41 -15.14 5.98
CA ASP A 232 24.57 -15.40 5.11
C ASP A 232 25.91 -15.32 5.86
N SER A 233 26.03 -14.36 6.79
CA SER A 233 27.21 -14.26 7.65
C SER A 233 27.37 -15.47 8.55
N LEU A 234 26.26 -15.95 9.13
CA LEU A 234 26.20 -17.08 10.05
C LEU A 234 26.52 -18.42 9.38
N ASP A 235 26.01 -18.66 8.17
CA ASP A 235 26.26 -19.86 7.37
C ASP A 235 27.74 -20.02 6.99
N ARG A 236 28.47 -18.92 6.97
CA ARG A 236 29.90 -18.89 6.69
C ARG A 236 30.72 -19.04 7.98
N ILE A 237 30.19 -19.08 9.19
CA ILE A 237 31.05 -19.28 10.38
C ILE A 237 31.47 -20.75 10.45
N GLU A 238 32.75 -21.02 10.22
CA GLU A 238 33.29 -22.39 10.10
C GLU A 238 33.82 -22.93 11.42
N THR A 239 34.33 -22.05 12.29
CA THR A 239 34.94 -22.43 13.57
C THR A 239 34.21 -21.80 14.74
N PRO A 240 33.96 -22.55 15.83
CA PRO A 240 33.40 -21.99 17.06
C PRO A 240 34.26 -20.83 17.56
N VAL A 241 33.60 -19.72 17.89
CA VAL A 241 34.26 -18.54 18.43
C VAL A 241 33.77 -18.33 19.86
N GLU A 242 34.67 -18.03 20.80
CA GLU A 242 34.34 -17.83 22.22
C GLU A 242 33.20 -16.82 22.44
N GLN A 243 33.12 -15.79 21.60
CA GLN A 243 32.09 -14.75 21.71
C GLN A 243 30.72 -15.15 21.16
N ALA A 244 30.60 -16.30 20.49
CA ALA A 244 29.36 -16.77 19.89
C ALA A 244 28.25 -16.99 20.93
N ALA A 245 28.58 -17.53 22.11
CA ALA A 245 27.62 -17.80 23.18
C ALA A 245 26.91 -16.52 23.66
N VAL A 246 27.66 -15.44 23.89
CA VAL A 246 27.08 -14.17 24.37
C VAL A 246 26.18 -13.52 23.31
N ILE A 247 26.50 -13.70 22.02
CA ILE A 247 25.68 -13.20 20.92
C ILE A 247 24.41 -14.07 20.75
N SER A 248 24.53 -15.39 20.92
CA SER A 248 23.39 -16.32 20.95
C SER A 248 22.40 -15.92 22.06
N ASP A 249 22.86 -15.70 23.30
CA ASP A 249 21.99 -15.25 24.39
C ASP A 249 21.28 -13.91 24.07
N ALA A 250 21.98 -12.99 23.40
CA ALA A 250 21.41 -11.72 22.97
C ALA A 250 20.32 -11.87 21.89
N LEU A 251 20.48 -12.82 20.97
CA LEU A 251 19.48 -13.17 19.95
C LEU A 251 18.24 -13.78 20.59
N ALA A 252 18.42 -14.79 21.45
CA ALA A 252 17.32 -15.43 22.19
C ALA A 252 16.54 -14.43 23.05
N MET A 253 17.26 -13.56 23.78
CA MET A 253 16.63 -12.48 24.54
C MET A 253 15.83 -11.55 23.63
N THR A 254 16.40 -11.16 22.49
CA THR A 254 15.71 -10.29 21.52
C THR A 254 14.46 -10.95 20.96
N ALA A 255 14.54 -12.21 20.56
CA ALA A 255 13.40 -12.99 20.08
C ALA A 255 12.27 -13.04 21.14
N SER A 256 12.62 -13.28 22.42
CA SER A 256 11.62 -13.37 23.50
C SER A 256 10.83 -12.08 23.75
N VAL A 257 11.39 -10.92 23.37
CA VAL A 257 10.77 -9.60 23.60
C VAL A 257 10.40 -8.86 22.31
N LEU A 258 10.54 -9.48 21.14
CA LEU A 258 10.33 -8.82 19.84
C LEU A 258 8.84 -8.55 19.58
N THR A 259 8.31 -7.47 20.10
CA THR A 259 6.94 -6.98 19.86
C THR A 259 6.96 -5.61 19.18
N GLU A 260 5.78 -5.03 18.99
CA GLU A 260 5.60 -3.63 18.61
C GLU A 260 6.19 -2.67 19.66
N ASP A 261 5.98 -2.96 20.94
CA ASP A 261 6.45 -2.13 22.07
C ASP A 261 7.77 -2.62 22.70
N ASN A 262 8.58 -3.36 21.94
CA ASN A 262 9.79 -3.97 22.48
C ASN A 262 10.77 -2.92 23.04
N PRO A 263 11.60 -3.26 24.05
CA PRO A 263 12.52 -2.33 24.70
C PRO A 263 13.77 -2.05 23.84
N ALA A 264 13.57 -1.45 22.66
CA ALA A 264 14.58 -1.27 21.62
C ALA A 264 15.85 -0.55 22.12
N THR A 265 15.71 0.48 22.98
CA THR A 265 16.85 1.20 23.56
C THR A 265 17.72 0.30 24.45
N GLN A 266 17.10 -0.61 25.22
CA GLN A 266 17.82 -1.54 26.08
C GLN A 266 18.56 -2.58 25.25
N LEU A 267 17.90 -3.14 24.23
CA LEU A 267 18.50 -4.11 23.29
C LEU A 267 19.69 -3.51 22.53
N VAL A 268 19.56 -2.28 22.00
CA VAL A 268 20.67 -1.57 21.34
C VAL A 268 21.84 -1.37 22.31
N THR A 269 21.57 -1.03 23.58
CA THR A 269 22.61 -0.82 24.59
C THR A 269 23.34 -2.13 24.93
N MET A 270 22.59 -3.24 25.03
CA MET A 270 23.12 -4.58 25.22
C MET A 270 24.07 -4.97 24.09
N VAL A 271 23.63 -4.87 22.83
CA VAL A 271 24.46 -5.23 21.66
C VAL A 271 25.70 -4.33 21.54
N LYS A 272 25.58 -3.03 21.82
CA LYS A 272 26.74 -2.12 21.87
C LYS A 272 27.73 -2.45 22.98
N LYS A 273 27.30 -3.08 24.08
CA LYS A 273 28.22 -3.60 25.09
C LYS A 273 28.98 -4.80 24.56
N ILE A 274 28.28 -5.75 23.92
CA ILE A 274 28.89 -6.93 23.30
C ILE A 274 29.93 -6.51 22.25
N GLN A 275 29.62 -5.54 21.38
CA GLN A 275 30.57 -4.99 20.39
C GLN A 275 31.85 -4.44 21.05
N ARG A 276 31.72 -3.70 22.16
CA ARG A 276 32.87 -3.14 22.89
C ARG A 276 33.73 -4.21 23.56
N ASP A 277 33.12 -5.25 24.09
CA ASP A 277 33.84 -6.35 24.74
C ASP A 277 34.52 -7.24 23.68
N PHE A 278 33.86 -7.47 22.54
CA PHE A 278 34.42 -8.16 21.38
C PHE A 278 35.67 -7.46 20.81
N ALA A 279 35.68 -6.13 20.79
CA ALA A 279 36.82 -5.34 20.33
C ALA A 279 38.05 -5.44 21.25
N LYS A 280 37.87 -5.84 22.51
CA LYS A 280 38.95 -5.97 23.50
C LYS A 280 39.53 -7.39 23.58
N SER A 281 38.89 -8.39 22.97
CA SER A 281 39.37 -9.77 23.07
C SER A 281 40.65 -10.01 22.29
N ALA A 282 41.46 -10.96 22.77
CA ALA A 282 42.78 -11.28 22.23
C ALA A 282 42.75 -11.51 20.71
N LEU A 283 43.78 -11.09 19.98
CA LEU A 283 43.85 -11.23 18.52
C LEU A 283 43.77 -12.71 18.09
N PRO A 284 43.14 -13.02 16.94
CA PRO A 284 43.11 -14.38 16.41
C PRO A 284 44.54 -14.87 16.11
N THR A 285 44.84 -16.10 16.47
CA THR A 285 46.16 -16.71 16.34
C THR A 285 46.42 -17.32 14.96
N ASP A 286 45.36 -17.60 14.21
CA ASP A 286 45.41 -18.23 12.90
C ASP A 286 44.35 -17.65 11.96
N ARG A 287 44.47 -17.98 10.67
CA ARG A 287 43.61 -17.44 9.62
C ARG A 287 42.15 -17.90 9.72
N ALA A 288 41.90 -19.16 10.08
CA ALA A 288 40.53 -19.67 10.20
C ALA A 288 39.81 -18.96 11.36
N SER A 289 40.48 -18.81 12.50
CA SER A 289 40.00 -18.01 13.64
C SER A 289 39.76 -16.54 13.26
N PHE A 290 40.63 -15.94 12.44
CA PHE A 290 40.44 -14.58 11.94
C PHE A 290 39.19 -14.47 11.05
N GLU A 291 39.01 -15.38 10.09
CA GLU A 291 37.88 -15.35 9.15
C GLU A 291 36.54 -15.55 9.86
N SER A 292 36.42 -16.55 10.76
CA SER A 292 35.21 -16.76 11.56
C SER A 292 34.90 -15.58 12.47
N ARG A 293 35.93 -14.98 13.10
CA ARG A 293 35.75 -13.79 13.94
C ARG A 293 35.31 -12.56 13.13
N ALA A 294 35.85 -12.37 11.92
CA ALA A 294 35.42 -11.29 11.04
C ALA A 294 33.95 -11.45 10.61
N ARG A 295 33.53 -12.67 10.25
CA ARG A 295 32.14 -13.00 9.91
C ARG A 295 31.20 -12.73 11.09
N LEU A 296 31.59 -13.15 12.29
CA LEU A 296 30.83 -12.88 13.52
C LEU A 296 30.74 -11.38 13.85
N PHE A 297 31.78 -10.60 13.54
CA PHE A 297 31.75 -9.15 13.67
C PHE A 297 30.74 -8.50 12.72
N TYR A 298 30.73 -8.89 11.43
CA TYR A 298 29.74 -8.40 10.47
C TYR A 298 28.31 -8.76 10.89
N PHE A 299 28.09 -10.01 11.30
CA PHE A 299 26.81 -10.44 11.88
C PHE A 299 26.36 -9.52 13.03
N LEU A 300 27.27 -9.20 13.95
CA LEU A 300 26.96 -8.37 15.11
C LEU A 300 26.66 -6.91 14.74
N GLU A 301 27.32 -6.37 13.71
CA GLU A 301 27.00 -5.04 13.16
C GLU A 301 25.62 -5.03 12.52
N ASP A 302 25.25 -6.05 11.74
CA ASP A 302 23.90 -6.18 11.17
C ASP A 302 22.83 -6.29 12.24
N PHE A 303 23.08 -7.08 13.28
CA PHE A 303 22.18 -7.19 14.41
C PHE A 303 22.01 -5.86 15.15
N SER A 304 23.09 -5.10 15.33
CA SER A 304 23.04 -3.74 15.90
C SER A 304 22.20 -2.80 15.03
N ARG A 305 22.39 -2.84 13.70
CA ARG A 305 21.60 -2.05 12.74
C ARG A 305 20.11 -2.41 12.80
N LEU A 306 19.79 -3.70 12.90
CA LEU A 306 18.42 -4.20 12.98
C LEU A 306 17.69 -3.58 14.18
N LEU A 307 18.32 -3.60 15.36
CA LEU A 307 17.76 -3.01 16.57
C LEU A 307 17.67 -1.48 16.50
N GLN A 308 18.63 -0.84 15.83
CA GLN A 308 18.62 0.61 15.63
C GLN A 308 17.44 1.06 14.74
N LEU A 309 17.08 0.30 13.70
CA LEU A 309 15.90 0.60 12.88
C LEU A 309 14.64 0.69 13.75
N LYS A 310 14.43 -0.29 14.63
CA LYS A 310 13.27 -0.29 15.54
C LYS A 310 13.29 0.88 16.52
N ARG A 311 14.46 1.20 17.09
CA ARG A 311 14.60 2.36 18.00
C ARG A 311 14.32 3.67 17.28
N ASN A 312 14.83 3.84 16.06
CA ASN A 312 14.61 5.05 15.26
C ASN A 312 13.13 5.20 14.90
N PHE A 313 12.46 4.10 14.52
CA PHE A 313 11.01 4.07 14.32
C PHE A 313 10.25 4.56 15.56
N ASN A 314 10.55 4.00 16.75
CA ASN A 314 9.89 4.43 17.99
C ASN A 314 10.09 5.93 18.27
N ASN A 315 11.27 6.49 17.97
CA ASN A 315 11.54 7.92 18.15
C ASN A 315 10.74 8.81 17.18
N ILE A 316 10.60 8.38 15.92
CA ILE A 316 9.81 9.10 14.90
C ILE A 316 8.35 9.13 15.30
N ILE A 317 7.77 7.98 15.64
CA ILE A 317 6.36 7.88 16.05
C ILE A 317 6.10 8.68 17.33
N SER A 318 6.99 8.61 18.32
CA SER A 318 6.85 9.41 19.56
C SER A 318 6.94 10.92 19.34
N SER A 319 7.54 11.39 18.23
CA SER A 319 7.65 12.82 17.91
C SER A 319 6.44 13.36 17.13
N GLN A 320 5.60 12.47 16.62
CA GLN A 320 4.39 12.81 15.84
C GLN A 320 3.12 12.85 16.70
N ASN A 321 3.16 12.28 17.91
CA ASN A 321 2.11 12.29 18.93
C ASN A 321 2.37 13.38 19.97
#